data_AF-A0A7X9G5S9-F1
#
_entry.id   AF-A0A7X9G5S9-F1
#
_cell.length_a   1.000
_cell.length_b   1.000
_cell.length_c   1.000
_cell.angle_alpha   90.00
_cell.angle_beta   90.00
_cell.angle_gamma   90.00
#
_symmetry.space_group_name_H-M   'P 1'
#
loop_
_entity.id
_entity.type
_entity.pdbx_description
1 polymer ?
#
loop_
_entity_poly.entity_id
_entity_poly.type
_entity_poly.pdbx_seq_one_letter_code
_entity_poly.pdbx_strand_id
1 'polypeptide(L)'
;MLSRQLKTLVFCFLAILTLAGSKLAAQDEGFDFNSLIIDAELYIWNRISDALDLFRGGLAGGPALGAEVAVTEYVQLGAYASYEKGVAFPHFIFPFWLVDYYEKKEPFLEFHEGRYATASFGAWRTEKFNDSAETNINRHFPRNKWDVRVQLHAFILSAYATFRPVEFIDFLGGFVGWDYSGDDQRLDYVATRYPADQFGRGLCNVLFGIFEVPVNIMRVTATEGDLPGLSKGLGLGIWRFICREVVGVVELVTFPFGWQPIIQPEYIFPLNQNMNWRTQRPSFHKRY
;
A
#
# COMPACT_ATOMS: atom_id res chain seq x y z
N MET A 1 -44.34 13.01 13.22
CA MET A 1 -43.02 12.88 13.88
C MET A 1 -42.76 11.47 14.43
N LEU A 2 -43.76 10.79 15.03
CA LEU A 2 -43.63 9.45 15.62
C LEU A 2 -43.13 8.34 14.65
N SER A 3 -43.49 8.41 13.36
CA SER A 3 -43.12 7.37 12.39
C SER A 3 -41.65 7.39 11.95
N ARG A 4 -40.95 8.52 12.09
CA ARG A 4 -39.51 8.60 11.81
C ARG A 4 -38.71 7.98 12.95
N GLN A 5 -39.04 8.31 14.20
CA GLN A 5 -38.35 7.75 15.37
C GLN A 5 -38.58 6.24 15.54
N LEU A 6 -39.78 5.74 15.19
CA LEU A 6 -40.04 4.30 15.21
C LEU A 6 -39.19 3.55 14.16
N LYS A 7 -38.99 4.13 12.97
CA LYS A 7 -38.10 3.56 11.96
C LYS A 7 -36.64 3.58 12.40
N THR A 8 -36.19 4.65 13.07
CA THR A 8 -34.83 4.72 13.62
C THR A 8 -34.62 3.71 14.73
N LEU A 9 -35.61 3.54 15.63
CA LEU A 9 -35.57 2.53 16.69
C LEU A 9 -35.55 1.11 16.14
N VAL A 10 -36.38 0.80 15.15
CA VAL A 10 -36.39 -0.51 14.50
C VAL A 10 -35.08 -0.77 13.77
N PHE A 11 -34.48 0.25 13.13
CA PHE A 11 -33.19 0.13 12.46
C PHE A 11 -32.04 -0.08 13.47
N CYS A 12 -32.03 0.66 14.58
CA CYS A 12 -31.08 0.44 15.67
C CYS A 12 -31.26 -0.94 16.31
N PHE A 13 -32.50 -1.40 16.49
CA PHE A 13 -32.79 -2.72 17.05
C PHE A 13 -32.37 -3.85 16.10
N LEU A 14 -32.58 -3.69 14.79
CA LEU A 14 -32.07 -4.61 13.76
C LEU A 14 -30.54 -4.60 13.70
N ALA A 15 -29.89 -3.44 13.78
CA ALA A 15 -28.44 -3.33 13.82
C ALA A 15 -27.83 -4.02 15.06
N ILE A 16 -28.49 -3.87 16.21
CA ILE A 16 -28.12 -4.56 17.46
C ILE A 16 -28.36 -6.07 17.34
N LEU A 17 -29.45 -6.51 16.70
CA LEU A 17 -29.74 -7.93 16.45
C LEU A 17 -28.78 -8.56 15.44
N THR A 18 -28.31 -7.81 14.44
CA THR A 18 -27.27 -8.28 13.50
C THR A 18 -25.89 -8.33 14.15
N LEU A 19 -25.59 -7.41 15.07
CA LEU A 19 -24.37 -7.43 15.89
C LEU A 19 -24.41 -8.52 16.97
N ALA A 20 -25.59 -8.81 17.53
CA ALA A 20 -25.78 -9.86 18.53
C ALA A 20 -25.96 -11.25 17.91
N GLY A 21 -26.44 -11.33 16.66
CA GLY A 21 -26.74 -12.60 15.98
C GLY A 21 -25.54 -13.26 15.30
N SER A 22 -24.43 -12.55 15.08
CA SER A 22 -23.29 -13.10 14.34
C SER A 22 -22.30 -13.92 15.17
N LYS A 23 -22.35 -13.90 16.51
CA LYS A 23 -21.44 -14.71 17.36
C LYS A 23 -22.03 -15.15 18.72
N LEU A 24 -23.31 -15.51 18.80
CA LEU A 24 -23.93 -16.00 20.06
C LEU A 24 -24.42 -17.45 19.99
N ALA A 25 -23.75 -18.26 19.17
CA ALA A 25 -23.87 -19.70 19.20
C ALA A 25 -22.50 -20.31 19.53
N ALA A 26 -22.36 -20.71 20.80
CA ALA A 26 -21.39 -21.67 21.34
C ALA A 26 -19.90 -21.27 21.33
N GLN A 27 -19.35 -20.86 22.47
CA GLN A 27 -18.61 -21.74 23.39
C GLN A 27 -18.31 -21.02 24.71
N ASP A 28 -18.34 -21.77 25.80
CA ASP A 28 -18.22 -21.36 27.20
C ASP A 28 -16.75 -21.00 27.56
N GLU A 29 -16.19 -19.98 26.92
CA GLU A 29 -14.91 -19.35 27.30
C GLU A 29 -15.19 -17.87 27.60
N GLY A 30 -14.65 -17.37 28.71
CA GLY A 30 -14.89 -16.00 29.17
C GLY A 30 -14.69 -14.97 28.06
N PHE A 31 -15.49 -13.91 28.06
CA PHE A 31 -15.44 -12.81 27.09
C PHE A 31 -14.01 -12.30 26.93
N ASP A 32 -13.33 -12.74 25.87
CA ASP A 32 -11.95 -12.38 25.61
C ASP A 32 -11.92 -10.99 24.95
N PHE A 33 -11.85 -9.95 25.78
CA PHE A 33 -11.72 -8.57 25.33
C PHE A 33 -10.58 -8.38 24.34
N ASN A 34 -9.50 -9.17 24.44
CA ASN A 34 -8.37 -9.07 23.53
C ASN A 34 -8.77 -9.53 22.12
N SER A 35 -9.48 -10.66 22.01
CA SER A 35 -9.99 -11.15 20.71
C SER A 35 -10.91 -10.14 20.03
N LEU A 36 -11.77 -9.45 20.80
CA LEU A 36 -12.69 -8.45 20.28
C LEU A 36 -11.98 -7.18 19.79
N ILE A 37 -10.97 -6.71 20.54
CA ILE A 37 -10.16 -5.55 20.13
C ILE A 37 -9.43 -5.87 18.82
N ILE A 38 -8.83 -7.05 18.73
CA ILE A 38 -8.09 -7.50 17.55
C ILE A 38 -9.02 -7.66 16.33
N ASP A 39 -10.20 -8.28 16.49
CA ASP A 39 -11.19 -8.42 15.42
C ASP A 39 -11.68 -7.05 14.91
N ALA A 40 -11.97 -6.13 15.84
CA ALA A 40 -12.42 -4.79 15.50
C ALA A 40 -11.34 -3.99 14.76
N GLU A 41 -10.09 -4.09 15.21
CA GLU A 41 -8.96 -3.43 14.59
C GLU A 41 -8.66 -3.98 13.19
N LEU A 42 -8.72 -5.31 13.00
CA LEU A 42 -8.57 -5.91 11.66
C LEU A 42 -9.67 -5.49 10.71
N TYR A 43 -10.91 -5.47 11.19
CA TYR A 43 -12.02 -4.97 10.40
C TYR A 43 -11.76 -3.52 9.96
N ILE A 44 -11.37 -2.64 10.88
CA ILE A 44 -11.02 -1.25 10.56
C ILE A 44 -9.86 -1.20 9.57
N TRP A 45 -8.83 -2.03 9.75
CA TRP A 45 -7.67 -2.06 8.89
C TRP A 45 -8.00 -2.50 7.47
N ASN A 46 -8.80 -3.55 7.30
CA ASN A 46 -9.28 -3.98 5.99
C ASN A 46 -10.09 -2.86 5.31
N ARG A 47 -11.00 -2.19 6.04
CA ARG A 47 -11.76 -1.07 5.46
C ARG A 47 -10.85 0.09 5.04
N ILE A 48 -9.80 0.37 5.82
CA ILE A 48 -8.80 1.38 5.46
C ILE A 48 -8.02 0.92 4.22
N SER A 49 -7.61 -0.35 4.15
CA SER A 49 -6.90 -0.94 3.02
C SER A 49 -7.68 -0.77 1.71
N ASP A 50 -8.94 -1.20 1.67
CA ASP A 50 -9.78 -1.10 0.46
C ASP A 50 -10.01 0.36 0.05
N ALA A 51 -10.19 1.27 1.02
CA ALA A 51 -10.35 2.69 0.75
C ALA A 51 -9.09 3.32 0.14
N LEU A 52 -7.91 2.81 0.50
CA LEU A 52 -6.63 3.27 -0.03
C LEU A 52 -6.36 2.68 -1.41
N ASP A 53 -6.83 1.47 -1.66
CA ASP A 53 -6.79 0.79 -2.96
C ASP A 53 -7.63 1.52 -4.02
N LEU A 54 -8.59 2.34 -3.61
CA LEU A 54 -9.46 3.12 -4.50
C LEU A 54 -8.71 3.96 -5.53
N PHE A 55 -7.54 4.50 -5.18
CA PHE A 55 -6.78 5.42 -6.02
C PHE A 55 -5.35 4.94 -6.29
N ARG A 56 -4.98 4.93 -7.57
CA ARG A 56 -3.61 4.72 -8.05
C ARG A 56 -3.09 6.00 -8.68
N GLY A 57 -1.77 6.18 -8.68
CA GLY A 57 -1.16 7.36 -9.30
C GLY A 57 0.24 7.09 -9.81
N GLY A 58 0.85 8.10 -10.42
CA GLY A 58 2.24 7.99 -10.81
C GLY A 58 2.74 9.19 -11.57
N LEU A 59 4.05 9.21 -11.71
CA LEU A 59 4.79 10.31 -12.29
C LEU A 59 5.76 9.74 -13.31
N ALA A 60 5.88 10.40 -14.46
CA ALA A 60 6.91 10.10 -15.44
C ALA A 60 7.66 11.37 -15.85
N GLY A 61 8.91 11.18 -16.24
CA GLY A 61 9.78 12.22 -16.75
C GLY A 61 10.14 11.95 -18.21
N GLY A 62 10.07 12.97 -19.06
CA GLY A 62 10.50 12.91 -20.46
C GLY A 62 9.66 13.78 -21.39
N PRO A 63 10.12 14.03 -22.63
CA PRO A 63 9.41 14.83 -23.61
C PRO A 63 8.03 14.23 -23.93
N ALA A 64 6.98 14.87 -23.45
CA ALA A 64 5.60 14.44 -23.60
C ALA A 64 4.63 15.62 -23.68
N LEU A 65 3.61 15.54 -24.52
CA LEU A 65 2.56 16.56 -24.60
C LEU A 65 1.21 15.91 -24.85
N GLY A 66 0.21 16.29 -24.06
CA GLY A 66 -1.17 15.86 -24.25
C GLY A 66 -1.92 15.58 -22.96
N ALA A 67 -3.16 15.11 -23.12
CA ALA A 67 -4.00 14.70 -22.01
C ALA A 67 -4.89 13.52 -22.45
N GLU A 68 -5.24 12.66 -21.50
CA GLU A 68 -6.20 11.58 -21.67
C GLU A 68 -7.15 11.54 -20.48
N VAL A 69 -8.43 11.37 -20.77
CA VAL A 69 -9.46 10.98 -19.82
C VAL A 69 -10.07 9.67 -20.32
N ALA A 70 -9.99 8.62 -19.51
CA ALA A 70 -10.59 7.33 -19.78
C ALA A 70 -11.59 6.99 -18.70
N VAL A 71 -12.81 6.63 -19.07
CA VAL A 71 -13.83 6.16 -18.11
C VAL A 71 -13.81 4.64 -18.02
N THR A 72 -13.44 3.96 -19.11
CA THR A 72 -13.26 2.50 -19.21
C THR A 72 -12.27 2.20 -20.33
N GLU A 73 -11.97 0.92 -20.58
CA GLU A 73 -11.28 0.51 -21.80
C GLU A 73 -12.02 0.92 -23.09
N TYR A 74 -13.35 1.08 -23.04
CA TYR A 74 -14.17 1.37 -24.22
C TYR A 74 -14.37 2.85 -24.49
N VAL A 75 -14.33 3.69 -23.44
CA VAL A 75 -14.63 5.12 -23.52
C VAL A 75 -13.41 5.91 -23.08
N GLN A 76 -12.69 6.44 -24.07
CA GLN A 76 -11.46 7.21 -23.91
C GLN A 76 -11.54 8.46 -24.78
N LEU A 77 -11.07 9.56 -24.22
CA LEU A 77 -10.93 10.84 -24.89
C LEU A 77 -9.55 11.38 -24.56
N GLY A 78 -8.68 11.47 -25.56
CA GLY A 78 -7.31 11.83 -25.33
C GLY A 78 -6.47 11.90 -26.59
N ALA A 79 -5.55 12.85 -26.58
CA ALA A 79 -4.49 12.97 -27.56
C ALA A 79 -3.20 13.23 -26.79
N TYR A 80 -2.23 12.34 -26.92
CA TYR A 80 -0.91 12.54 -26.35
C TYR A 80 0.18 11.86 -27.17
N ALA A 81 1.36 12.47 -27.17
CA ALA A 81 2.58 11.89 -27.67
C ALA A 81 3.62 12.00 -26.57
N SER A 82 4.24 10.88 -26.19
CA SER A 82 5.17 10.84 -25.08
C SER A 82 6.37 9.95 -25.37
N TYR A 83 7.52 10.38 -24.89
CA TYR A 83 8.68 9.56 -24.64
C TYR A 83 9.02 9.74 -23.17
N GLU A 84 8.64 8.78 -22.34
CA GLU A 84 8.68 8.92 -20.89
C GLU A 84 9.34 7.73 -20.21
N LYS A 85 10.02 8.04 -19.11
CA LYS A 85 10.50 7.10 -18.12
C LYS A 85 9.87 7.48 -16.80
N GLY A 86 9.09 6.58 -16.22
CA GLY A 86 8.29 6.90 -15.06
C GLY A 86 8.14 5.77 -14.08
N VAL A 87 7.46 6.13 -13.01
CA VAL A 87 7.09 5.25 -11.91
C VAL A 87 5.59 5.36 -11.70
N ALA A 88 4.91 4.24 -11.83
CA ALA A 88 3.58 4.06 -11.30
C ALA A 88 3.69 3.69 -9.81
N PHE A 89 2.91 4.41 -9.01
CA PHE A 89 2.68 4.08 -7.63
C PHE A 89 1.39 3.26 -7.54
N PRO A 90 1.44 2.07 -6.91
CA PRO A 90 0.24 1.28 -6.69
C PRO A 90 -0.80 2.03 -5.85
N HIS A 91 -0.37 2.96 -4.99
CA HIS A 91 -1.23 3.79 -4.15
C HIS A 91 -0.76 5.24 -4.10
N PHE A 92 -1.63 6.19 -3.74
CA PHE A 92 -1.24 7.61 -3.62
C PHE A 92 -0.57 7.95 -2.28
N ILE A 93 -0.80 7.16 -1.23
CA ILE A 93 -0.31 7.44 0.14
C ILE A 93 0.82 6.48 0.50
N PHE A 94 1.99 7.06 0.79
CA PHE A 94 3.14 6.39 1.38
C PHE A 94 2.85 6.16 2.88
N PRO A 95 2.65 4.93 3.43
CA PRO A 95 3.41 3.66 3.33
C PRO A 95 2.82 2.54 2.45
N PHE A 96 1.65 2.76 1.85
CA PHE A 96 0.76 1.66 1.49
C PHE A 96 1.17 0.88 0.24
N TRP A 97 2.18 1.35 -0.50
CA TRP A 97 2.88 0.54 -1.51
C TRP A 97 3.42 -0.77 -0.95
N LEU A 98 3.68 -0.80 0.37
CA LEU A 98 4.06 -2.00 1.07
C LEU A 98 2.91 -3.03 1.12
N VAL A 99 1.64 -2.59 1.16
CA VAL A 99 0.47 -3.49 1.16
C VAL A 99 0.43 -4.30 -0.13
N ASP A 100 0.42 -3.65 -1.31
CA ASP A 100 0.44 -4.36 -2.61
C ASP A 100 1.72 -5.22 -2.77
N TYR A 101 2.88 -4.70 -2.33
CA TYR A 101 4.12 -5.46 -2.32
C TYR A 101 4.04 -6.73 -1.47
N TYR A 102 3.37 -6.66 -0.33
CA TYR A 102 3.26 -7.78 0.56
C TYR A 102 2.08 -8.69 0.27
N GLU A 103 0.99 -8.21 -0.33
CA GLU A 103 -0.22 -8.97 -0.63
C GLU A 103 -0.12 -9.67 -1.99
N LYS A 104 0.10 -8.87 -3.03
CA LYS A 104 0.09 -9.30 -4.43
C LYS A 104 1.48 -9.73 -4.92
N LYS A 105 2.53 -9.50 -4.11
CA LYS A 105 3.95 -9.69 -4.48
C LYS A 105 4.36 -8.84 -5.68
N GLU A 106 3.66 -7.74 -5.91
CA GLU A 106 3.96 -6.80 -6.98
C GLU A 106 5.06 -5.84 -6.53
N PRO A 107 5.91 -5.32 -7.42
CA PRO A 107 6.93 -4.36 -7.03
C PRO A 107 6.28 -3.09 -6.45
N PHE A 108 6.80 -2.58 -5.33
CA PHE A 108 6.30 -1.36 -4.66
C PHE A 108 6.36 -0.11 -5.58
N LEU A 109 7.17 -0.16 -6.63
CA LEU A 109 7.22 0.83 -7.71
C LEU A 109 7.20 0.09 -9.04
N GLU A 110 6.23 0.43 -9.89
CA GLU A 110 6.18 -0.06 -11.26
C GLU A 110 6.91 0.92 -12.18
N PHE A 111 8.14 0.57 -12.54
CA PHE A 111 8.91 1.34 -13.51
C PHE A 111 8.42 1.06 -14.92
N HIS A 112 8.24 2.13 -15.69
CA HIS A 112 7.93 2.02 -17.12
C HIS A 112 8.79 2.97 -17.95
N GLU A 113 9.07 2.57 -19.19
CA GLU A 113 9.87 3.35 -20.14
C GLU A 113 9.43 3.07 -21.57
N GLY A 114 9.21 4.12 -22.38
CA GLY A 114 9.08 3.98 -23.82
C GLY A 114 8.40 5.13 -24.54
N ARG A 115 8.04 4.89 -25.82
CA ARG A 115 7.43 5.87 -26.74
C ARG A 115 5.96 5.52 -26.98
N TYR A 116 5.09 6.51 -26.87
CA TYR A 116 3.66 6.39 -27.09
C TYR A 116 3.16 7.53 -27.97
N ALA A 117 2.20 7.22 -28.84
CA ALA A 117 1.41 8.19 -29.55
C ALA A 117 -0.02 7.66 -29.60
N THR A 118 -0.96 8.40 -29.02
CA THR A 118 -2.37 8.02 -28.96
C THR A 118 -3.22 9.17 -29.47
N ALA A 119 -4.20 8.86 -30.31
CA ALA A 119 -5.34 9.71 -30.63
C ALA A 119 -6.60 8.87 -30.44
N SER A 120 -7.54 9.29 -29.60
CA SER A 120 -8.66 8.43 -29.17
C SER A 120 -10.04 9.07 -29.32
N PHE A 121 -10.98 8.25 -29.76
CA PHE A 121 -12.41 8.32 -29.43
C PHE A 121 -13.03 6.92 -29.68
N GLY A 122 -13.23 6.13 -28.61
CA GLY A 122 -13.77 4.76 -28.66
C GLY A 122 -12.77 3.67 -29.07
N ALA A 123 -13.14 2.38 -28.96
CA ALA A 123 -12.31 1.14 -28.93
C ALA A 123 -11.22 0.93 -30.03
N TRP A 124 -11.01 1.87 -30.94
CA TRP A 124 -9.89 1.88 -31.87
C TRP A 124 -8.67 2.56 -31.25
N ARG A 125 -7.85 1.75 -30.58
CA ARG A 125 -6.49 2.12 -30.17
C ARG A 125 -5.53 1.68 -31.28
N THR A 126 -4.90 2.61 -31.98
CA THR A 126 -3.78 2.29 -32.88
C THR A 126 -2.48 2.60 -32.17
N GLU A 127 -1.89 1.59 -31.54
CA GLU A 127 -0.53 1.66 -31.01
C GLU A 127 0.44 1.28 -32.13
N LYS A 128 1.31 2.21 -32.56
CA LYS A 128 2.40 1.86 -33.48
C LYS A 128 3.58 1.32 -32.68
N PHE A 129 3.75 0.00 -32.71
CA PHE A 129 4.89 -0.67 -32.11
C PHE A 129 6.01 -0.82 -33.16
N ASN A 130 7.19 -0.27 -32.89
CA ASN A 130 8.39 -0.71 -33.60
C ASN A 130 9.01 -1.87 -32.81
N ASP A 131 9.09 -3.02 -33.48
CA ASP A 131 9.76 -4.29 -33.17
C ASP A 131 10.45 -4.47 -31.80
N SER A 132 9.94 -5.47 -31.05
CA SER A 132 10.65 -6.70 -30.64
C SER A 132 9.89 -7.33 -29.47
N ALA A 133 9.13 -8.38 -29.78
CA ALA A 133 8.60 -9.32 -28.82
C ALA A 133 9.77 -9.92 -28.01
N GLU A 134 9.78 -9.70 -26.68
CA GLU A 134 10.44 -10.53 -25.64
C GLU A 134 10.65 -9.80 -24.29
N THR A 135 10.33 -8.51 -24.14
CA THR A 135 10.54 -7.82 -22.86
C THR A 135 9.22 -7.53 -22.13
N ASN A 136 9.04 -8.17 -20.96
CA ASN A 136 8.01 -7.93 -19.92
C ASN A 136 8.09 -6.53 -19.28
N ILE A 137 8.56 -5.53 -20.02
CA ILE A 137 8.70 -4.16 -19.51
C ILE A 137 7.34 -3.51 -19.67
N ASN A 138 6.65 -3.25 -18.54
CA ASN A 138 5.49 -2.37 -18.51
C ASN A 138 5.93 -1.04 -19.09
N ARG A 139 5.30 -0.66 -20.19
CA ARG A 139 5.71 0.49 -21.02
C ARG A 139 4.84 1.71 -20.68
N HIS A 140 3.64 1.51 -20.16
CA HIS A 140 2.72 2.58 -19.82
C HIS A 140 2.15 2.40 -18.42
N PHE A 141 1.51 3.44 -17.88
CA PHE A 141 0.80 3.34 -16.61
C PHE A 141 -0.28 2.24 -16.65
N PRO A 142 -0.29 1.30 -15.69
CA PRO A 142 -1.13 0.10 -15.69
C PRO A 142 -2.62 0.43 -15.52
N ARG A 143 -3.51 -0.11 -16.38
CA ARG A 143 -4.96 0.15 -16.36
C ARG A 143 -5.76 -1.15 -16.42
N ASN A 144 -6.76 -1.30 -15.55
CA ASN A 144 -7.75 -2.36 -15.66
C ASN A 144 -8.95 -1.92 -16.52
N LYS A 145 -9.78 -2.89 -16.93
CA LYS A 145 -10.89 -2.69 -17.89
C LYS A 145 -11.92 -1.65 -17.43
N TRP A 146 -12.15 -1.59 -16.13
CA TRP A 146 -13.19 -0.76 -15.50
C TRP A 146 -12.63 0.50 -14.81
N ASP A 147 -11.35 0.78 -14.97
CA ASP A 147 -10.72 1.89 -14.29
C ASP A 147 -11.04 3.24 -14.95
N VAL A 148 -11.29 4.25 -14.12
CA VAL A 148 -11.44 5.63 -14.55
C VAL A 148 -10.11 6.34 -14.36
N ARG A 149 -9.51 6.84 -15.44
CA ARG A 149 -8.18 7.46 -15.44
C ARG A 149 -8.22 8.89 -15.96
N VAL A 150 -7.38 9.72 -15.35
CA VAL A 150 -6.98 11.02 -15.89
C VAL A 150 -5.45 11.05 -15.99
N GLN A 151 -4.94 11.46 -17.15
CA GLN A 151 -3.51 11.58 -17.42
C GLN A 151 -3.21 12.92 -18.09
N LEU A 152 -2.15 13.57 -17.62
CA LEU A 152 -1.69 14.86 -18.09
C LEU A 152 -0.19 14.79 -18.39
N HIS A 153 0.18 15.20 -19.60
CA HIS A 153 1.57 15.31 -20.05
C HIS A 153 1.91 16.78 -20.35
N ALA A 154 2.80 17.35 -19.55
CA ALA A 154 3.22 18.74 -19.62
C ALA A 154 4.73 18.85 -19.89
N PHE A 155 5.11 18.68 -21.15
CA PHE A 155 6.46 18.76 -21.72
C PHE A 155 7.48 17.79 -21.12
N ILE A 156 7.85 17.95 -19.86
CA ILE A 156 8.86 17.13 -19.17
C ILE A 156 8.22 16.26 -18.09
N LEU A 157 7.08 16.69 -17.56
CA LEU A 157 6.40 16.01 -16.47
C LEU A 157 5.11 15.38 -16.98
N SER A 158 4.96 14.08 -16.75
CA SER A 158 3.71 13.36 -16.91
C SER A 158 3.18 12.96 -15.55
N ALA A 159 1.89 13.12 -15.31
CA ALA A 159 1.22 12.63 -14.12
C ALA A 159 -0.07 11.90 -14.52
N TYR A 160 -0.40 10.83 -13.80
CA TYR A 160 -1.70 10.17 -13.94
C TYR A 160 -2.30 9.86 -12.57
N ALA A 161 -3.62 9.82 -12.54
CA ALA A 161 -4.42 9.35 -11.42
C ALA A 161 -5.50 8.41 -11.96
N THR A 162 -5.75 7.32 -11.25
CA THR A 162 -6.74 6.31 -11.63
C THR A 162 -7.61 5.97 -10.42
N PHE A 163 -8.92 5.93 -10.63
CA PHE A 163 -9.92 5.45 -9.68
C PHE A 163 -10.35 4.04 -10.10
N ARG A 164 -10.41 3.11 -9.13
CA ARG A 164 -10.82 1.72 -9.34
C ARG A 164 -12.24 1.48 -8.79
N PRO A 165 -13.28 1.41 -9.64
CA PRO A 165 -14.66 1.20 -9.17
C PRO A 165 -14.89 -0.17 -8.54
N VAL A 166 -14.09 -1.18 -8.90
CA VAL A 166 -14.20 -2.52 -8.30
C VAL A 166 -13.83 -2.48 -6.82
N GLU A 167 -12.71 -1.84 -6.47
CA GLU A 167 -12.31 -1.65 -5.07
C GLU A 167 -13.28 -0.75 -4.31
N PHE A 168 -13.92 0.20 -5.00
CA PHE A 168 -14.99 0.97 -4.37
C PHE A 168 -16.17 0.11 -3.93
N ILE A 169 -16.57 -0.84 -4.79
CA ILE A 169 -17.65 -1.77 -4.49
C ILE A 169 -17.24 -2.71 -3.36
N ASP A 170 -16.00 -3.18 -3.37
CA ASP A 170 -15.45 -4.06 -2.33
C ASP A 170 -15.34 -3.35 -0.97
N PHE A 171 -14.83 -2.12 -0.96
CA PHE A 171 -14.85 -1.23 0.20
C PHE A 171 -16.25 -1.09 0.81
N LEU A 172 -17.26 -0.83 -0.03
CA LEU A 172 -18.65 -0.73 0.39
C LEU A 172 -19.24 -2.08 0.86
N GLY A 173 -18.89 -3.17 0.17
CA GLY A 173 -19.30 -4.54 0.49
C GLY A 173 -18.81 -4.98 1.85
N GLY A 174 -17.57 -4.67 2.21
CA GLY A 174 -17.06 -5.09 3.50
C GLY A 174 -17.71 -4.38 4.70
N PHE A 175 -18.42 -3.25 4.53
CA PHE A 175 -19.26 -2.72 5.62
C PHE A 175 -20.41 -3.65 6.02
N VAL A 176 -20.83 -4.54 5.12
CA VAL A 176 -21.82 -5.58 5.38
C VAL A 176 -21.18 -6.97 5.53
N GLY A 177 -19.85 -7.03 5.63
CA GLY A 177 -19.08 -8.26 5.73
C GLY A 177 -19.01 -9.07 4.44
N TRP A 178 -19.27 -8.44 3.29
CA TRP A 178 -19.12 -9.07 1.99
C TRP A 178 -17.77 -8.69 1.36
N ASP A 179 -16.93 -9.69 1.17
CA ASP A 179 -15.63 -9.61 0.50
C ASP A 179 -15.77 -10.16 -0.94
N TYR A 180 -15.73 -9.28 -1.95
CA TYR A 180 -15.84 -9.64 -3.36
C TYR A 180 -14.47 -9.92 -3.97
N SER A 181 -13.44 -9.18 -3.55
CA SER A 181 -12.06 -9.29 -4.04
C SER A 181 -11.30 -10.47 -3.43
N GLY A 182 -11.70 -10.93 -2.23
CA GLY A 182 -11.09 -12.05 -1.53
C GLY A 182 -9.76 -11.71 -0.86
N ASP A 183 -9.51 -10.43 -0.59
CA ASP A 183 -8.25 -9.85 -0.11
C ASP A 183 -8.30 -9.42 1.37
N ASP A 184 -9.44 -9.57 2.04
CA ASP A 184 -9.57 -9.32 3.48
C ASP A 184 -8.55 -10.12 4.32
N GLN A 185 -7.83 -9.43 5.22
CA GLN A 185 -6.91 -10.07 6.15
C GLN A 185 -7.66 -10.88 7.21
N ARG A 186 -7.09 -12.03 7.58
CA ARG A 186 -7.63 -12.91 8.62
C ARG A 186 -6.58 -13.23 9.69
N LEU A 187 -7.05 -13.44 10.91
CA LEU A 187 -6.20 -13.85 12.03
C LEU A 187 -5.71 -15.28 11.83
N ASP A 188 -4.40 -15.45 11.93
CA ASP A 188 -3.79 -16.74 12.25
C ASP A 188 -3.76 -16.90 13.78
N TYR A 189 -4.57 -17.83 14.29
CA TYR A 189 -4.69 -18.13 15.72
C TYR A 189 -3.52 -18.97 16.26
N VAL A 190 -2.69 -19.56 15.39
CA VAL A 190 -1.56 -20.43 15.79
C VAL A 190 -0.26 -19.62 15.93
N ALA A 191 -0.19 -18.45 15.31
CA ALA A 191 0.98 -17.59 15.37
C ALA A 191 1.20 -17.00 16.77
N THR A 192 2.40 -17.18 17.32
CA THR A 192 2.83 -16.50 18.56
C THR A 192 3.02 -15.01 18.32
N ARG A 193 2.43 -14.18 19.18
CA ARG A 193 2.37 -12.72 19.01
C ARG A 193 3.02 -11.99 20.17
N TYR A 194 3.69 -10.89 19.87
CA TYR A 194 4.35 -10.02 20.85
C TYR A 194 3.94 -8.55 20.69
N PRO A 195 2.72 -8.16 21.11
CA PRO A 195 2.21 -6.79 20.91
C PRO A 195 3.08 -5.71 21.56
N ALA A 196 3.57 -5.97 22.78
CA ALA A 196 4.43 -5.04 23.50
C ALA A 196 5.79 -4.83 22.81
N ASP A 197 6.34 -5.89 22.20
CA ASP A 197 7.59 -5.78 21.44
C ASP A 197 7.37 -5.00 20.14
N GLN A 198 6.28 -5.27 19.41
CA GLN A 198 5.93 -4.50 18.20
C GLN A 198 5.71 -3.01 18.51
N PHE A 199 5.02 -2.69 19.60
CA PHE A 199 4.87 -1.32 20.06
C PHE A 199 6.22 -0.67 20.38
N GLY A 200 7.06 -1.38 21.15
CA GLY A 200 8.37 -0.88 21.57
C GLY A 200 9.30 -0.58 20.41
N ARG A 201 9.41 -1.50 19.43
CA ARG A 201 10.22 -1.27 18.23
C ARG A 201 9.61 -0.23 17.29
N GLY A 202 8.28 -0.19 17.14
CA GLY A 202 7.59 0.81 16.35
C GLY A 202 7.87 2.22 16.87
N LEU A 203 7.69 2.42 18.19
CA LEU A 203 8.00 3.67 18.87
C LEU A 203 9.49 4.05 18.75
N CYS A 204 10.39 3.11 18.96
CA CYS A 204 11.83 3.34 18.79
C CYS A 204 12.19 3.76 17.36
N ASN A 205 11.59 3.12 16.36
CA ASN A 205 11.86 3.43 14.95
C ASN A 205 11.41 4.84 14.57
N VAL A 206 10.28 5.32 15.10
CA VAL A 206 9.77 6.69 14.88
C VAL A 206 10.59 7.73 15.66
N LEU A 207 10.95 7.46 16.92
CA LEU A 207 11.66 8.45 17.74
C LEU A 207 13.13 8.58 17.36
N PHE A 208 13.76 7.48 16.99
CA PHE A 208 15.20 7.42 16.80
C PHE A 208 15.62 7.20 15.35
N GLY A 209 14.69 7.02 14.41
CA GLY A 209 14.94 6.71 13.00
C GLY A 209 16.01 7.59 12.36
N ILE A 210 15.99 8.89 12.70
CA ILE A 210 16.93 9.92 12.24
C ILE A 210 18.41 9.54 12.42
N PHE A 211 18.73 8.73 13.44
CA PHE A 211 20.09 8.29 13.72
C PHE A 211 20.65 7.31 12.67
N GLU A 212 19.84 6.73 11.79
CA GLU A 212 20.34 5.96 10.64
C GLU A 212 21.22 6.83 9.73
N VAL A 213 20.96 8.13 9.61
CA VAL A 213 21.76 9.03 8.76
C VAL A 213 23.22 9.11 9.22
N PRO A 214 23.53 9.60 10.45
CA PRO A 214 24.91 9.67 10.91
C PRO A 214 25.56 8.29 11.06
N VAL A 215 24.82 7.26 11.50
CA VAL A 215 25.38 5.92 11.69
C VAL A 215 25.85 5.31 10.36
N ASN A 216 25.11 5.49 9.26
CA ASN A 216 25.54 4.99 7.96
C ASN A 216 26.69 5.78 7.36
N ILE A 217 26.76 7.10 7.57
CA ILE A 217 27.92 7.90 7.18
C ILE A 217 29.17 7.36 7.89
N MET A 218 29.12 7.23 9.23
CA MET A 218 30.25 6.71 10.01
C MET A 218 30.65 5.29 9.59
N ARG A 219 29.68 4.40 9.35
CA ARG A 219 29.93 3.02 8.93
C ARG A 219 30.61 2.95 7.57
N VAL A 220 30.10 3.69 6.58
CA VAL A 220 30.68 3.69 5.22
C VAL A 220 32.03 4.40 5.22
N THR A 221 32.20 5.46 6.01
CA THR A 221 33.52 6.10 6.21
C THR A 221 34.54 5.11 6.75
N ALA A 222 34.18 4.29 7.74
CA ALA A 222 35.09 3.31 8.33
C ALA A 222 35.49 2.18 7.37
N THR A 223 34.64 1.84 6.39
CA THR A 223 34.88 0.72 5.46
C THR A 223 35.44 1.15 4.11
N GLU A 224 35.04 2.31 3.60
CA GLU A 224 35.31 2.76 2.22
C GLU A 224 36.01 4.14 2.16
N GLY A 225 36.14 4.84 3.29
CA GLY A 225 36.78 6.17 3.39
C GLY A 225 35.81 7.35 3.33
N ASP A 226 36.35 8.56 3.50
CA ASP A 226 35.55 9.77 3.75
C ASP A 226 34.60 10.16 2.61
N LEU A 227 35.06 10.09 1.35
CA LEU A 227 34.25 10.47 0.19
C LEU A 227 33.06 9.52 -0.05
N PRO A 228 33.24 8.18 -0.01
CA PRO A 228 32.12 7.25 0.01
C PRO A 228 31.20 7.44 1.22
N GLY A 229 31.73 7.74 2.40
CA GLY A 229 30.94 8.03 3.59
C GLY A 229 29.96 9.18 3.39
N LEU A 230 30.44 10.31 2.85
CA LEU A 230 29.61 11.49 2.60
C LEU A 230 28.58 11.30 1.48
N SER A 231 28.89 10.48 0.47
CA SER A 231 28.00 10.26 -0.69
C SER A 231 27.09 9.05 -0.49
N LYS A 232 27.66 7.85 -0.54
CA LYS A 232 26.97 6.57 -0.39
C LYS A 232 26.41 6.39 1.03
N GLY A 233 27.18 6.74 2.06
CA GLY A 233 26.73 6.64 3.45
C GLY A 233 25.53 7.54 3.74
N LEU A 234 25.54 8.78 3.25
CA LEU A 234 24.41 9.70 3.37
C LEU A 234 23.18 9.18 2.62
N GLY A 235 23.34 8.74 1.37
CA GLY A 235 22.22 8.21 0.57
C GLY A 235 21.57 6.98 1.22
N LEU A 236 22.38 6.02 1.69
CA LEU A 236 21.90 4.85 2.42
C LEU A 236 21.24 5.23 3.75
N GLY A 237 21.80 6.20 4.47
CA GLY A 237 21.27 6.70 5.72
C GLY A 237 19.89 7.33 5.58
N ILE A 238 19.71 8.20 4.59
CA ILE A 238 18.40 8.82 4.29
C ILE A 238 17.38 7.75 3.90
N TRP A 239 17.77 6.80 3.04
CA TRP A 239 16.89 5.71 2.64
C TRP A 239 16.42 4.88 3.85
N ARG A 240 17.35 4.45 4.71
CA ARG A 240 17.02 3.65 5.89
C ARG A 240 16.20 4.43 6.92
N PHE A 241 16.50 5.71 7.10
CA PHE A 241 15.70 6.61 7.94
C PHE A 241 14.24 6.62 7.48
N ILE A 242 14.00 6.89 6.20
CA ILE A 242 12.65 6.89 5.63
C ILE A 242 11.97 5.54 5.85
N CYS A 243 12.65 4.43 5.58
CA CYS A 243 12.08 3.10 5.82
C CYS A 243 11.69 2.88 7.29
N ARG A 244 12.53 3.31 8.26
CA ARG A 244 12.25 3.14 9.68
C ARG A 244 11.10 3.99 10.17
N GLU A 245 11.01 5.26 9.76
CA GLU A 245 9.89 6.11 10.16
C GLU A 245 8.55 5.51 9.70
N VAL A 246 8.53 5.07 8.45
CA VAL A 246 7.35 4.48 7.81
C VAL A 246 6.94 3.18 8.48
N VAL A 247 7.89 2.25 8.62
CA VAL A 247 7.63 0.97 9.29
C VAL A 247 7.31 1.17 10.76
N GLY A 248 7.94 2.15 11.41
CA GLY A 248 7.70 2.49 12.80
C GLY A 248 6.26 2.95 13.03
N VAL A 249 5.72 3.81 12.16
CA VAL A 249 4.30 4.21 12.19
C VAL A 249 3.40 3.01 11.94
N VAL A 250 3.71 2.18 10.94
CA VAL A 250 2.93 0.96 10.66
C VAL A 250 2.92 0.05 11.90
N GLU A 251 4.08 -0.25 12.49
CA GLU A 251 4.20 -1.10 13.68
C GLU A 251 3.53 -0.50 14.91
N LEU A 252 3.54 0.84 15.05
CA LEU A 252 2.86 1.55 16.14
C LEU A 252 1.33 1.53 15.99
N VAL A 253 0.80 1.59 14.76
CA VAL A 253 -0.64 1.49 14.52
C VAL A 253 -1.11 0.05 14.67
N THR A 254 -0.32 -0.91 14.17
CA THR A 254 -0.66 -2.34 14.09
C THR A 254 -0.17 -3.15 15.30
N PHE A 255 0.27 -2.47 16.37
CA PHE A 255 0.92 -3.11 17.51
C PHE A 255 0.07 -4.17 18.23
N PRO A 256 -1.26 -4.06 18.36
CA PRO A 256 -2.05 -5.06 19.08
C PRO A 256 -2.00 -6.44 18.42
N PHE A 257 -1.64 -6.51 17.13
CA PHE A 257 -1.46 -7.77 16.43
C PHE A 257 -0.18 -8.53 16.80
N GLY A 258 0.84 -7.86 17.34
CA GLY A 258 2.08 -8.49 17.79
C GLY A 258 2.85 -9.27 16.72
N TRP A 259 2.91 -8.76 15.50
CA TRP A 259 3.62 -9.34 14.35
C TRP A 259 5.14 -9.42 14.56
N GLN A 260 5.83 -10.09 13.64
CA GLN A 260 7.30 -10.11 13.60
C GLN A 260 7.87 -8.82 12.99
N PRO A 261 9.14 -8.46 13.28
CA PRO A 261 9.76 -7.24 12.78
C PRO A 261 9.80 -7.16 11.25
N ILE A 262 9.33 -6.03 10.70
CA ILE A 262 9.36 -5.79 9.24
C ILE A 262 10.77 -5.43 8.77
N ILE A 263 11.54 -4.70 9.60
CA ILE A 263 12.92 -4.32 9.30
C ILE A 263 13.85 -5.07 10.25
N GLN A 264 14.97 -5.54 9.71
CA GLN A 264 16.10 -5.99 10.52
C GLN A 264 17.35 -5.17 10.20
N PRO A 265 18.11 -4.74 11.21
CA PRO A 265 17.84 -4.91 12.65
C PRO A 265 16.57 -4.15 13.11
N GLU A 266 15.81 -4.78 14.01
CA GLU A 266 14.52 -4.27 14.53
C GLU A 266 14.67 -2.91 15.21
N TYR A 267 15.75 -2.74 15.96
CA TYR A 267 16.17 -1.48 16.56
C TYR A 267 17.34 -0.88 15.78
N ILE A 268 17.48 0.45 15.87
CA ILE A 268 18.58 1.21 15.26
C ILE A 268 19.92 0.85 15.91
N PHE A 269 19.88 0.62 17.22
CA PHE A 269 21.01 0.17 18.02
C PHE A 269 20.78 -1.28 18.44
N PRO A 270 21.01 -2.27 17.55
CA PRO A 270 20.85 -3.66 17.90
C PRO A 270 21.96 -4.10 18.87
N LEU A 271 21.60 -4.99 19.79
CA LEU A 271 22.57 -5.70 20.63
C LEU A 271 23.61 -6.47 19.80
N ASN A 272 23.16 -7.05 18.68
CA ASN A 272 24.04 -7.72 17.71
C ASN A 272 24.31 -6.80 16.51
N GLN A 273 25.51 -6.24 16.46
CA GLN A 273 25.93 -5.32 15.38
C GLN A 273 26.26 -6.02 14.05
N ASN A 274 26.31 -7.35 14.02
CA ASN A 274 26.60 -8.14 12.80
C ASN A 274 25.35 -8.38 11.93
N MET A 275 24.22 -7.77 12.25
CA MET A 275 22.98 -7.93 11.51
C MET A 275 22.99 -7.08 10.23
N ASN A 276 22.88 -7.75 9.09
CA ASN A 276 22.71 -7.07 7.81
C ASN A 276 21.31 -6.46 7.69
N TRP A 277 21.25 -5.26 7.10
CA TRP A 277 19.98 -4.61 6.80
C TRP A 277 19.15 -5.46 5.84
N ARG A 278 17.93 -5.81 6.25
CA ARG A 278 16.96 -6.50 5.40
C ARG A 278 15.55 -6.12 5.79
N THR A 279 14.66 -6.05 4.81
CA THR A 279 13.22 -5.99 5.01
C THR A 279 12.66 -7.40 4.93
N GLN A 280 11.75 -7.74 5.84
CA GLN A 280 11.03 -9.00 5.87
C GLN A 280 9.61 -8.79 5.38
N ARG A 281 9.02 -9.88 4.86
CA ARG A 281 7.58 -9.91 4.64
C ARG A 281 6.91 -9.99 6.01
N PRO A 282 5.99 -9.08 6.32
CA PRO A 282 5.36 -9.05 7.62
C PRO A 282 4.43 -10.26 7.79
N SER A 283 4.20 -10.63 9.06
CA SER A 283 3.57 -11.91 9.43
C SER A 283 2.10 -12.03 9.03
N PHE A 284 1.42 -10.94 8.69
CA PHE A 284 0.01 -10.93 8.24
C PHE A 284 -0.22 -11.60 6.87
N HIS A 285 0.85 -12.02 6.18
CA HIS A 285 0.79 -12.55 4.82
C HIS A 285 1.24 -14.00 4.63
N LYS A 286 1.44 -14.75 5.72
CA LYS A 286 1.56 -16.20 5.58
C LYS A 286 0.16 -16.76 5.33
N ARG A 287 -0.22 -16.89 4.05
CA ARG A 287 -1.23 -17.88 3.65
C ARG A 287 -0.68 -19.22 4.12
N TYR A 288 -1.20 -19.73 5.24
CA TYR A 288 -1.09 -21.14 5.60
C TYR A 288 -2.21 -21.90 4.88
#